data_AF-A0AAX6I2M1-F1
#
_entry.id   AF-A0AAX6I2M1-F1
#
_cell.length_a   1.000
_cell.length_b   1.000
_cell.length_c   1.000
_cell.angle_alpha   90.00
_cell.angle_beta   90.00
_cell.angle_gamma   90.00
#
_symmetry.space_group_name_H-M   'P 1'
#
loop_
_entity.id
_entity.type
_entity.pdbx_description
1 polymer ?
#
loop_
_entity_poly.entity_id
_entity_poly.type
_entity_poly.pdbx_seq_one_letter_code
_entity_poly.pdbx_strand_id
1 'polypeptide(L)'
;MSQGSVEILNQAQVSLPSLPNPLPPPTKLSPFDAIWIGFPPIQRLMLYTDTRGGTDDFSVLVDCLKSSLSSTLLDFLPLAGKLTYVPSTRDVEIDYSDPGFAFGVAESDMDLQRLAADEVHDTESFLKLVPSIDTSELPFWPFALQVTRFKCGGVAIGYAAHHTVADGTGIWQFVEAWTDTCRSTMSGKPRPEYRLPSYDRTAIKHPRSREETAREILHASSPNLPIARSPTLNVIAGRHNLVRRTFVLDAPAIHSLKQRAGRHADGVGNGNSTRLPSTFLAIAAHSWSCFVRAKALEPEDDTVFCFMADCRNRLEPPVEEGYFGNCVKFMYVRSLVREVTAEGGRACSKIGESIRGIGLEDPLADVGSWVADFAALPYARTTNVSASPRFRVYETDFSFGRPDRVELVSMNHEGEVALVGGKEEGSVQVTAALNRDHMDAYAELFLGGLHG
;
A
#
# COMPACT_ATOMS: atom_id res chain seq x y z
N MET A 1 -11.14 -5.21 24.04
CA MET A 1 -12.04 -5.17 22.86
C MET A 1 -13.11 -4.14 23.15
N SER A 2 -13.12 -3.02 22.44
CA SER A 2 -14.17 -2.00 22.60
C SER A 2 -15.44 -2.52 21.93
N GLN A 3 -16.55 -2.49 22.66
CA GLN A 3 -17.91 -2.84 22.18
C GLN A 3 -18.54 -1.75 21.31
N GLY A 4 -17.72 -0.93 20.62
CA GLY A 4 -18.25 0.14 19.78
C GLY A 4 -18.80 -0.38 18.45
N SER A 5 -19.81 0.32 17.94
CA SER A 5 -20.47 0.02 16.66
C SER A 5 -20.15 1.11 15.63
N VAL A 6 -20.40 0.78 14.36
CA VAL A 6 -20.42 1.74 13.26
C VAL A 6 -21.80 1.66 12.65
N GLU A 7 -22.53 2.77 12.67
CA GLU A 7 -23.84 2.92 12.05
C GLU A 7 -23.69 3.63 10.71
N ILE A 8 -24.07 2.96 9.62
CA ILE A 8 -24.04 3.57 8.28
C ILE A 8 -25.26 4.47 8.13
N LEU A 9 -25.02 5.78 8.05
CA LEU A 9 -26.06 6.79 7.84
C LEU A 9 -26.49 6.85 6.38
N ASN A 10 -25.53 6.72 5.47
CA ASN A 10 -25.76 6.76 4.03
C ASN A 10 -24.70 5.95 3.28
N GLN A 11 -25.11 5.27 2.22
CA GLN A 11 -24.21 4.64 1.27
C GLN A 11 -24.72 4.95 -0.14
N ALA A 12 -23.89 5.65 -0.92
CA ALA A 12 -24.26 6.12 -2.24
C ALA A 12 -23.25 5.66 -3.29
N GLN A 13 -23.75 5.45 -4.51
CA GLN A 13 -22.92 5.42 -5.71
C GLN A 13 -22.89 6.83 -6.28
N VAL A 14 -21.69 7.37 -6.47
CA VAL A 14 -21.50 8.76 -6.90
C VAL A 14 -20.95 8.76 -8.33
N SER A 15 -21.77 9.22 -9.27
CA SER A 15 -21.33 9.50 -10.65
C SER A 15 -20.55 10.81 -10.70
N LEU A 16 -19.60 10.91 -11.64
CA LEU A 16 -18.81 12.13 -11.80
C LEU A 16 -19.63 13.26 -12.49
N PRO A 17 -19.47 14.51 -12.06
CA PRO A 17 -20.38 15.61 -12.44
C PRO A 17 -20.17 16.16 -13.86
N SER A 18 -18.96 16.10 -14.40
CA SER A 18 -18.62 16.70 -15.71
C SER A 18 -17.58 15.86 -16.43
N LEU A 19 -18.04 14.83 -17.13
CA LEU A 19 -17.17 13.94 -17.89
C LEU A 19 -16.69 14.58 -19.20
N PRO A 20 -15.48 14.23 -19.67
CA PRO A 20 -15.02 14.61 -21.00
C PRO A 20 -15.97 14.04 -22.08
N ASN A 21 -16.23 14.83 -23.12
CA ASN A 21 -17.02 14.41 -24.27
C ASN A 21 -16.25 14.67 -25.57
N PRO A 22 -15.86 13.63 -26.33
CA PRO A 22 -16.12 12.20 -26.07
C PRO A 22 -15.33 11.68 -24.85
N LEU A 23 -15.84 10.61 -24.24
CA LEU A 23 -15.10 9.88 -23.22
C LEU A 23 -13.80 9.30 -23.82
N PRO A 24 -12.72 9.18 -23.02
CA PRO A 24 -11.52 8.49 -23.47
C PRO A 24 -11.82 7.01 -23.73
N PRO A 25 -11.04 6.35 -24.61
CA PRO A 25 -11.15 4.91 -24.80
C PRO A 25 -10.79 4.16 -23.51
N PRO A 26 -11.31 2.92 -23.31
CA PRO A 26 -10.94 2.08 -22.18
C PRO A 26 -9.41 1.90 -22.08
N THR A 27 -8.91 1.85 -20.85
CA THR A 27 -7.47 1.63 -20.61
C THR A 27 -7.17 0.15 -20.46
N LYS A 28 -6.44 -0.41 -21.43
CA LYS A 28 -5.93 -1.79 -21.34
C LYS A 28 -4.85 -1.90 -20.28
N LEU A 29 -4.81 -3.03 -19.58
CA LEU A 29 -3.82 -3.29 -18.54
C LEU A 29 -2.41 -3.49 -19.11
N SER A 30 -1.39 -3.06 -18.36
CA SER A 30 0.00 -3.45 -18.59
C SER A 30 0.35 -4.76 -17.87
N PRO A 31 1.49 -5.40 -18.19
CA PRO A 31 1.98 -6.55 -17.43
C PRO A 31 2.09 -6.30 -15.92
N PHE A 32 2.51 -5.10 -15.53
CA PHE A 32 2.59 -4.69 -14.13
C PHE A 32 1.22 -4.55 -13.45
N ASP A 33 0.16 -4.28 -14.21
CA ASP A 33 -1.21 -4.16 -13.67
C ASP A 33 -1.89 -5.53 -13.54
N ALA A 34 -1.69 -6.41 -14.52
CA ALA A 34 -2.46 -7.65 -14.69
C ALA A 34 -2.31 -8.65 -13.53
N ILE A 35 -1.16 -8.71 -12.87
CA ILE A 35 -0.93 -9.59 -11.73
C ILE A 35 -1.87 -9.28 -10.56
N TRP A 36 -2.29 -8.02 -10.43
CA TRP A 36 -3.05 -7.52 -9.28
C TRP A 36 -4.55 -7.79 -9.36
N ILE A 37 -5.10 -8.25 -10.50
CA ILE A 37 -6.56 -8.40 -10.65
C ILE A 37 -7.17 -9.33 -9.61
N GLY A 38 -6.42 -10.37 -9.20
CA GLY A 38 -6.87 -11.35 -8.22
C GLY A 38 -6.54 -11.00 -6.77
N PHE A 39 -5.89 -9.86 -6.53
CA PHE A 39 -5.56 -9.39 -5.19
C PHE A 39 -6.71 -8.55 -4.61
N PRO A 40 -6.89 -8.55 -3.28
CA PRO A 40 -7.88 -7.67 -2.65
C PRO A 40 -7.46 -6.19 -2.78
N PRO A 41 -8.41 -5.27 -2.63
CA PRO A 41 -8.09 -3.85 -2.60
C PRO A 41 -7.24 -3.50 -1.39
N ILE A 42 -6.37 -2.50 -1.55
CA ILE A 42 -5.73 -1.86 -0.41
C ILE A 42 -6.80 -1.10 0.39
N GLN A 43 -6.72 -1.14 1.70
CA GLN A 43 -7.61 -0.38 2.59
C GLN A 43 -6.76 0.48 3.51
N ARG A 44 -6.93 1.80 3.44
CA ARG A 44 -6.20 2.76 4.27
C ARG A 44 -7.16 3.53 5.16
N LEU A 45 -6.78 3.69 6.42
CA LEU A 45 -7.54 4.39 7.44
C LEU A 45 -6.73 5.58 7.96
N MET A 46 -7.37 6.73 8.07
CA MET A 46 -6.80 7.96 8.65
C MET A 46 -7.73 8.43 9.78
N LEU A 47 -7.18 8.58 10.98
CA LEU A 47 -7.92 9.01 12.17
C LEU A 47 -7.54 10.44 12.53
N TYR A 48 -8.54 11.30 12.70
CA TYR A 48 -8.40 12.70 13.09
C TYR A 48 -9.15 12.90 14.40
N THR A 49 -8.42 12.96 15.51
CA THR A 49 -9.04 13.03 16.83
C THR A 49 -9.55 14.43 17.18
N ASP A 50 -9.00 15.45 16.51
CA ASP A 50 -9.39 16.85 16.62
C ASP A 50 -9.59 17.44 15.23
N THR A 51 -10.81 17.90 14.95
CA THR A 51 -11.16 18.58 13.69
C THR A 51 -11.49 20.05 13.89
N ARG A 52 -11.20 20.62 15.07
CA ARG A 52 -11.49 22.03 15.43
C ARG A 52 -10.82 23.06 14.52
N GLY A 53 -9.85 22.65 13.70
CA GLY A 53 -9.24 23.50 12.68
C GLY A 53 -10.05 23.66 11.38
N GLY A 54 -11.15 22.92 11.20
CA GLY A 54 -12.00 22.96 10.00
C GLY A 54 -13.42 23.44 10.25
N THR A 55 -14.40 22.68 9.77
CA THR A 55 -15.84 22.94 9.97
C THR A 55 -16.37 22.11 11.14
N ASP A 56 -17.14 22.75 12.03
CA ASP A 56 -17.87 22.07 13.11
C ASP A 56 -19.10 21.31 12.57
N ASP A 57 -19.54 21.63 11.34
CA ASP A 57 -20.65 20.95 10.67
C ASP A 57 -20.14 19.75 9.85
N PHE A 58 -20.49 18.55 10.32
CA PHE A 58 -20.14 17.30 9.67
C PHE A 58 -20.74 17.17 8.27
N SER A 59 -21.93 17.72 8.01
CA SER A 59 -22.55 17.65 6.68
C SER A 59 -21.76 18.45 5.66
N VAL A 60 -21.29 19.65 6.03
CA VAL A 60 -20.42 20.49 5.20
C VAL A 60 -19.09 19.79 4.92
N LEU A 61 -18.50 19.11 5.92
CA LEU A 61 -17.28 18.31 5.72
C LEU A 61 -17.51 17.19 4.70
N VAL A 62 -18.59 16.42 4.87
CA VAL A 62 -18.95 15.31 3.98
C VAL A 62 -19.17 15.79 2.55
N ASP A 63 -19.90 16.89 2.36
CA ASP A 63 -20.14 17.48 1.04
C ASP A 63 -18.85 17.99 0.38
N CYS A 64 -17.94 18.57 1.17
CA CYS A 64 -16.64 19.00 0.65
C CYS A 64 -15.77 17.81 0.26
N LEU A 65 -15.67 16.78 1.10
CA LEU A 65 -14.91 15.56 0.79
C LEU A 65 -15.47 14.89 -0.48
N LYS A 66 -16.80 14.78 -0.60
CA LYS A 66 -17.46 14.19 -1.77
C LYS A 66 -17.23 14.99 -3.04
N SER A 67 -17.40 16.32 -3.00
CA SER A 67 -17.26 17.19 -4.17
C SER A 67 -15.80 17.31 -4.62
N SER A 68 -14.86 17.48 -3.68
CA SER A 68 -13.43 17.52 -3.98
C SER A 68 -12.92 16.18 -4.52
N LEU A 69 -13.38 15.05 -3.98
CA LEU A 69 -13.07 13.72 -4.50
C LEU A 69 -13.58 13.55 -5.94
N SER A 70 -14.84 13.92 -6.20
CA SER A 70 -15.44 13.84 -7.53
C SER A 70 -14.68 14.68 -8.55
N SER A 71 -14.20 15.87 -8.15
CA SER A 71 -13.36 16.73 -8.97
C SER A 71 -11.98 16.13 -9.23
N THR A 72 -11.33 15.56 -8.22
CA THR A 72 -10.01 14.93 -8.39
C THR A 72 -10.07 13.67 -9.24
N LEU A 73 -11.13 12.87 -9.13
CA LEU A 73 -11.33 11.68 -9.95
C LEU A 73 -11.50 11.98 -11.45
N LEU A 74 -11.80 13.22 -11.84
CA LEU A 74 -11.78 13.59 -13.27
C LEU A 74 -10.36 13.59 -13.85
N ASP A 75 -9.36 13.96 -13.05
CA ASP A 75 -7.95 13.89 -13.46
C ASP A 75 -7.39 12.47 -13.29
N PHE A 76 -7.85 11.77 -12.26
CA PHE A 76 -7.47 10.39 -11.94
C PHE A 76 -8.56 9.38 -12.36
N LEU A 77 -9.06 9.55 -13.59
CA LEU A 77 -10.20 8.80 -14.13
C LEU A 77 -10.10 7.27 -14.00
N PRO A 78 -8.91 6.63 -14.09
CA PRO A 78 -8.79 5.19 -13.87
C PRO A 78 -9.30 4.69 -12.51
N LEU A 79 -9.34 5.54 -11.46
CA LEU A 79 -9.91 5.18 -10.16
C LEU A 79 -11.45 5.23 -10.14
N ALA A 80 -12.07 5.94 -11.09
CA ALA A 80 -13.52 6.01 -11.22
C ALA A 80 -14.06 5.06 -12.30
N GLY A 81 -13.24 4.64 -13.27
CA GLY A 81 -13.62 3.63 -14.25
C GLY A 81 -13.84 2.25 -13.62
N LYS A 82 -14.62 1.39 -14.27
CA LYS A 82 -14.84 0.00 -13.81
C LYS A 82 -13.78 -0.92 -14.37
N LEU A 83 -13.23 -1.82 -13.55
CA LEU A 83 -12.49 -2.96 -14.08
C LEU A 83 -13.51 -3.91 -14.73
N THR A 84 -13.33 -4.21 -16.01
CA THR A 84 -14.33 -4.90 -16.83
C THR A 84 -13.67 -6.01 -17.66
N TYR A 85 -14.26 -7.20 -17.65
CA TYR A 85 -13.84 -8.30 -18.53
C TYR A 85 -14.45 -8.14 -19.92
N VAL A 86 -13.63 -8.29 -20.97
CA VAL A 86 -14.02 -8.17 -22.37
C VAL A 86 -13.98 -9.56 -23.03
N PRO A 87 -15.13 -10.21 -23.27
CA PRO A 87 -15.15 -11.59 -23.78
C PRO A 87 -14.51 -11.78 -25.16
N SER A 88 -14.62 -10.79 -26.04
CA SER A 88 -14.10 -10.87 -27.42
C SER A 88 -12.57 -10.93 -27.48
N THR A 89 -11.89 -10.27 -26.55
CA THR A 89 -10.42 -10.25 -26.43
C THR A 89 -9.92 -11.15 -25.31
N ARG A 90 -10.82 -11.67 -24.46
CA ARG A 90 -10.50 -12.42 -23.23
C ARG A 90 -9.53 -11.64 -22.35
N ASP A 91 -9.79 -10.36 -22.18
CA ASP A 91 -8.92 -9.40 -21.49
C ASP A 91 -9.69 -8.64 -20.41
N VAL A 92 -8.98 -7.89 -19.58
CA VAL A 92 -9.57 -6.93 -18.63
C VAL A 92 -9.09 -5.53 -18.98
N GLU A 93 -10.01 -4.57 -18.92
CA GLU A 93 -9.72 -3.15 -19.15
C GLU A 93 -10.39 -2.28 -18.10
N ILE A 94 -9.97 -1.02 -18.02
CA ILE A 94 -10.64 0.00 -17.23
C ILE A 94 -11.63 0.72 -18.16
N ASP A 95 -12.91 0.43 -17.99
CA ASP A 95 -14.02 1.00 -18.76
C ASP A 95 -14.53 2.30 -18.12
N TYR A 96 -14.74 3.32 -18.95
CA TYR A 96 -15.16 4.66 -18.55
C TYR A 96 -16.61 4.97 -18.90
N SER A 97 -17.41 3.98 -19.31
CA SER A 97 -18.81 4.17 -19.70
C SER A 97 -19.73 4.60 -18.54
N ASP A 98 -19.44 4.15 -17.32
CA ASP A 98 -20.16 4.46 -16.09
C ASP A 98 -19.17 4.77 -14.94
N PRO A 99 -18.47 5.91 -15.01
CA PRO A 99 -17.44 6.25 -14.05
C PRO A 99 -18.06 6.79 -12.77
N GLY A 100 -17.57 6.30 -11.65
CA GLY A 100 -18.06 6.66 -10.33
C GLY A 100 -17.31 5.95 -9.21
N PHE A 101 -17.84 6.07 -8.01
CA PHE A 101 -17.26 5.43 -6.82
C PHE A 101 -18.32 5.22 -5.75
N ALA A 102 -18.07 4.27 -4.85
CA ALA A 102 -18.90 4.10 -3.66
C ALA A 102 -18.47 5.08 -2.56
N PHE A 103 -19.45 5.74 -1.93
CA PHE A 103 -19.24 6.72 -0.87
C PHE A 103 -20.16 6.42 0.32
N GLY A 104 -19.57 6.13 1.48
CA GLY A 104 -20.25 5.86 2.73
C GLY A 104 -20.10 6.99 3.74
N VAL A 105 -21.16 7.28 4.48
CA VAL A 105 -21.18 8.17 5.63
C VAL A 105 -21.67 7.38 6.82
N ALA A 106 -20.94 7.45 7.93
CA ALA A 106 -21.22 6.67 9.12
C ALA A 106 -21.00 7.48 10.40
N GLU A 107 -21.54 6.95 11.50
CA GLU A 107 -21.25 7.41 12.85
C GLU A 107 -20.73 6.24 13.70
N SER A 108 -19.90 6.56 14.69
CA SER A 108 -19.34 5.57 15.60
C SER A 108 -19.31 6.10 17.03
N ASP A 109 -19.55 5.18 17.97
CA ASP A 109 -19.41 5.41 19.40
C ASP A 109 -18.13 4.81 20.00
N MET A 110 -17.24 4.30 19.16
CA MET A 110 -15.92 3.82 19.57
C MET A 110 -15.08 4.94 20.19
N ASP A 111 -14.12 4.56 21.03
CA ASP A 111 -13.14 5.49 21.60
C ASP A 111 -12.06 5.83 20.56
N LEU A 112 -12.24 6.95 19.87
CA LEU A 112 -11.32 7.41 18.83
C LEU A 112 -9.92 7.73 19.37
N GLN A 113 -9.80 8.27 20.59
CA GLN A 113 -8.52 8.62 21.19
C GLN A 113 -7.69 7.36 21.44
N ARG A 114 -8.33 6.31 21.98
CA ARG A 114 -7.71 5.00 22.14
C ARG A 114 -7.31 4.40 20.79
N LEU A 115 -8.21 4.43 19.80
CA LEU A 115 -7.92 3.92 18.45
C LEU A 115 -6.73 4.65 17.79
N ALA A 116 -6.53 5.94 18.07
CA ALA A 116 -5.42 6.71 17.55
C ALA A 116 -4.10 6.47 18.31
N ALA A 117 -4.14 6.16 19.60
CA ALA A 117 -2.94 6.07 20.45
C ALA A 117 -2.40 4.65 20.66
N ASP A 118 -3.24 3.61 20.69
CA ASP A 118 -2.83 2.26 21.08
C ASP A 118 -1.81 1.66 20.08
N GLU A 119 -0.66 1.18 20.55
CA GLU A 119 0.32 0.53 19.67
C GLU A 119 -0.26 -0.74 19.02
N VAL A 120 -1.01 -1.53 19.80
CA VAL A 120 -1.69 -2.75 19.31
C VAL A 120 -3.03 -2.36 18.69
N HIS A 121 -3.25 -2.80 17.45
CA HIS A 121 -4.44 -2.43 16.69
C HIS A 121 -5.69 -3.13 17.21
N ASP A 122 -6.78 -2.37 17.31
CA ASP A 122 -8.13 -2.92 17.35
C ASP A 122 -8.59 -3.22 15.90
N THR A 123 -8.07 -4.33 15.36
CA THR A 123 -8.22 -4.66 13.92
C THR A 123 -9.68 -4.81 13.50
N GLU A 124 -10.54 -5.36 14.37
CA GLU A 124 -11.99 -5.45 14.12
C GLU A 124 -12.64 -4.07 14.00
N SER A 125 -12.26 -3.14 14.88
CA SER A 125 -12.75 -1.76 14.82
C SER A 125 -12.25 -1.05 13.55
N PHE A 126 -10.97 -1.20 13.20
CA PHE A 126 -10.41 -0.61 11.97
C PHE A 126 -11.09 -1.11 10.70
N LEU A 127 -11.47 -2.39 10.63
CA LEU A 127 -12.19 -2.96 9.49
C LEU A 127 -13.59 -2.35 9.29
N LYS A 128 -14.25 -1.92 10.37
CA LYS A 128 -15.55 -1.25 10.30
C LYS A 128 -15.44 0.22 9.85
N LEU A 129 -14.24 0.80 9.91
CA LEU A 129 -13.97 2.20 9.56
C LEU A 129 -13.45 2.38 8.13
N VAL A 130 -13.29 1.30 7.37
CA VAL A 130 -12.89 1.31 5.96
C VAL A 130 -13.97 0.67 5.09
N PRO A 131 -14.19 1.16 3.85
CA PRO A 131 -15.17 0.57 2.96
C PRO A 131 -14.68 -0.78 2.42
N SER A 132 -15.63 -1.65 2.09
CA SER A 132 -15.37 -2.88 1.31
C SER A 132 -15.75 -2.68 -0.16
N ILE A 133 -14.98 -3.28 -1.06
CA ILE A 133 -15.32 -3.42 -2.47
C ILE A 133 -15.51 -4.92 -2.72
N ASP A 134 -16.63 -5.33 -3.30
CA ASP A 134 -16.78 -6.72 -3.76
C ASP A 134 -16.00 -6.89 -5.06
N THR A 135 -14.86 -7.58 -4.96
CA THR A 135 -13.96 -7.88 -6.07
C THR A 135 -14.06 -9.35 -6.50
N SER A 136 -15.18 -10.02 -6.16
CA SER A 136 -15.40 -11.42 -6.51
C SER A 136 -15.49 -11.66 -8.02
N GLU A 137 -16.21 -10.79 -8.71
CA GLU A 137 -16.55 -10.91 -10.13
C GLU A 137 -16.58 -9.53 -10.78
N LEU A 138 -16.12 -9.45 -12.03
CA LEU A 138 -16.14 -8.24 -12.84
C LEU A 138 -17.54 -7.99 -13.45
N PRO A 139 -17.98 -6.74 -13.61
CA PRO A 139 -17.23 -5.51 -13.36
C PRO A 139 -17.42 -4.92 -11.96
N PHE A 140 -16.43 -4.17 -11.48
CA PHE A 140 -16.52 -3.41 -10.22
C PHE A 140 -15.76 -2.08 -10.28
N TRP A 141 -16.18 -1.09 -9.47
CA TRP A 141 -15.38 0.12 -9.27
C TRP A 141 -14.18 -0.18 -8.39
N PRO A 142 -12.98 0.30 -8.74
CA PRO A 142 -11.75 0.03 -8.03
C PRO A 142 -11.58 0.94 -6.82
N PHE A 143 -12.41 1.97 -6.61
CA PHE A 143 -12.28 2.92 -5.51
C PHE A 143 -13.57 3.06 -4.70
N ALA A 144 -13.43 3.15 -3.38
CA ALA A 144 -14.51 3.45 -2.45
C ALA A 144 -14.00 4.29 -1.27
N LEU A 145 -14.87 5.13 -0.70
CA LEU A 145 -14.58 5.98 0.45
C LEU A 145 -15.64 5.81 1.54
N GLN A 146 -15.23 5.85 2.80
CA GLN A 146 -16.08 5.96 3.97
C GLN A 146 -15.60 7.10 4.87
N VAL A 147 -16.53 7.95 5.30
CA VAL A 147 -16.28 9.00 6.28
C VAL A 147 -17.11 8.69 7.53
N THR A 148 -16.45 8.55 8.67
CA THR A 148 -17.11 8.17 9.93
C THR A 148 -16.90 9.24 10.99
N ARG A 149 -17.97 9.82 11.53
CA ARG A 149 -17.89 10.77 12.66
C ARG A 149 -17.95 10.03 13.99
N PHE A 150 -17.24 10.53 14.99
CA PHE A 150 -17.25 10.03 16.36
C PHE A 150 -17.97 10.99 17.31
N LYS A 151 -18.48 10.45 18.43
CA LYS A 151 -19.13 11.25 19.48
C LYS A 151 -18.25 12.38 20.04
N CYS A 152 -16.92 12.22 20.01
CA CYS A 152 -15.97 13.25 20.43
C CYS A 152 -15.77 14.39 19.42
N GLY A 153 -16.45 14.36 18.27
CA GLY A 153 -16.32 15.33 17.18
C GLY A 153 -15.25 14.96 16.14
N GLY A 154 -14.32 14.05 16.47
CA GLY A 154 -13.31 13.57 15.53
C GLY A 154 -13.88 12.70 14.41
N VAL A 155 -13.04 12.43 13.41
CA VAL A 155 -13.44 11.78 12.14
C VAL A 155 -12.44 10.71 11.75
N ALA A 156 -12.94 9.60 11.21
CA ALA A 156 -12.14 8.63 10.45
C ALA A 156 -12.46 8.75 8.96
N ILE A 157 -11.41 8.76 8.14
CA ILE A 157 -11.50 8.66 6.68
C ILE A 157 -10.85 7.36 6.26
N GLY A 158 -11.67 6.42 5.79
CA GLY A 158 -11.23 5.13 5.28
C GLY A 158 -11.47 5.04 3.78
N TYR A 159 -10.49 4.59 3.01
CA TYR A 159 -10.72 4.31 1.58
C TYR A 159 -10.21 2.93 1.19
N ALA A 160 -10.81 2.38 0.14
CA ALA A 160 -10.36 1.17 -0.54
C ALA A 160 -9.97 1.51 -1.98
N ALA A 161 -8.85 0.96 -2.46
CA ALA A 161 -8.39 1.13 -3.84
C ALA A 161 -7.85 -0.19 -4.41
N HIS A 162 -8.25 -0.58 -5.63
CA HIS A 162 -7.79 -1.81 -6.26
C HIS A 162 -6.39 -1.64 -6.85
N HIS A 163 -5.46 -2.51 -6.48
CA HIS A 163 -4.05 -2.37 -6.85
C HIS A 163 -3.82 -2.48 -8.37
N THR A 164 -4.72 -3.12 -9.11
CA THR A 164 -4.69 -3.18 -10.60
C THR A 164 -4.66 -1.80 -11.26
N VAL A 165 -5.25 -0.77 -10.65
CA VAL A 165 -5.35 0.54 -11.27
C VAL A 165 -4.05 1.34 -11.13
N ALA A 166 -3.43 1.29 -9.95
CA ALA A 166 -2.21 2.03 -9.66
C ALA A 166 -1.43 1.41 -8.49
N ASP A 167 -0.10 1.57 -8.54
CA ASP A 167 0.77 1.26 -7.41
C ASP A 167 0.72 2.33 -6.31
N GLY A 168 1.46 2.10 -5.22
CA GLY A 168 1.51 3.04 -4.10
C GLY A 168 1.94 4.46 -4.47
N THR A 169 2.80 4.63 -5.47
CA THR A 169 3.22 5.95 -5.96
C THR A 169 2.04 6.65 -6.63
N GLY A 170 1.33 5.98 -7.54
CA GLY A 170 0.13 6.54 -8.18
C GLY A 170 -0.96 6.88 -7.17
N ILE A 171 -1.29 5.97 -6.25
CA ILE A 171 -2.28 6.24 -5.20
C ILE A 171 -1.88 7.42 -4.31
N TRP A 172 -0.60 7.57 -3.99
CA TRP A 172 -0.14 8.71 -3.19
C TRP A 172 -0.26 10.05 -3.94
N GLN A 173 0.10 10.10 -5.23
CA GLN A 173 -0.13 11.28 -6.08
C GLN A 173 -1.61 11.69 -6.10
N PHE A 174 -2.51 10.71 -6.19
CA PHE A 174 -3.95 10.95 -6.12
C PHE A 174 -4.37 11.53 -4.75
N VAL A 175 -3.88 10.97 -3.64
CA VAL A 175 -4.22 11.46 -2.30
C VAL A 175 -3.72 12.90 -2.08
N GLU A 176 -2.49 13.21 -2.49
CA GLU A 176 -1.95 14.58 -2.44
C GLU A 176 -2.86 15.54 -3.22
N ALA A 177 -3.14 15.24 -4.48
CA ALA A 177 -4.03 16.02 -5.32
C ALA A 177 -5.44 16.17 -4.71
N TRP A 178 -5.98 15.13 -4.09
CA TRP A 178 -7.29 15.18 -3.45
C TRP A 178 -7.31 16.10 -2.24
N THR A 179 -6.31 16.02 -1.36
CA THR A 179 -6.22 16.92 -0.19
C THR A 179 -6.09 18.38 -0.61
N ASP A 180 -5.27 18.64 -1.63
CA ASP A 180 -5.10 19.95 -2.24
C ASP A 180 -6.41 20.51 -2.79
N THR A 181 -7.14 19.71 -3.57
CA THR A 181 -8.47 20.07 -4.08
C THR A 181 -9.44 20.34 -2.94
N CYS A 182 -9.47 19.48 -1.90
CA CYS A 182 -10.36 19.63 -0.75
C CYS A 182 -10.10 20.94 0.01
N ARG A 183 -8.83 21.30 0.25
CA ARG A 183 -8.48 22.58 0.88
C ARG A 183 -8.89 23.78 0.04
N SER A 184 -8.72 23.70 -1.28
CA SER A 184 -9.20 24.75 -2.20
C SER A 184 -10.72 24.88 -2.18
N THR A 185 -11.45 23.75 -2.22
CA THR A 185 -12.91 23.72 -2.10
C THR A 185 -13.39 24.32 -0.78
N MET A 186 -12.81 23.93 0.37
CA MET A 186 -13.17 24.49 1.67
C MET A 186 -12.90 25.98 1.78
N SER A 187 -11.78 26.45 1.23
CA SER A 187 -11.36 27.86 1.33
C SER A 187 -11.94 28.76 0.23
N GLY A 188 -12.69 28.20 -0.72
CA GLY A 188 -13.20 28.92 -1.90
C GLY A 188 -12.08 29.43 -2.82
N LYS A 189 -10.87 28.86 -2.73
CA LYS A 189 -9.71 29.24 -3.54
C LYS A 189 -9.65 28.41 -4.82
N PRO A 190 -8.97 28.92 -5.87
CA PRO A 190 -8.67 28.10 -7.04
C PRO A 190 -7.92 26.82 -6.64
N ARG A 191 -8.18 25.74 -7.38
CA ARG A 191 -7.43 24.49 -7.23
C ARG A 191 -5.96 24.75 -7.59
N PRO A 192 -4.99 24.24 -6.80
CA PRO A 192 -3.60 24.37 -7.17
C PRO A 192 -3.31 23.62 -8.46
N GLU A 193 -2.40 24.17 -9.26
CA GLU A 193 -1.87 23.47 -10.42
C GLU A 193 -0.91 22.36 -9.95
N TYR A 194 -1.13 21.16 -10.44
CA TYR A 194 -0.22 20.04 -10.27
C TYR A 194 -0.10 19.29 -11.60
N ARG A 195 0.96 18.49 -11.74
CA ARG A 195 1.18 17.70 -12.96
C ARG A 195 0.07 16.66 -13.09
N LEU A 196 -0.71 16.73 -14.18
CA LEU A 196 -1.74 15.74 -14.45
C LEU A 196 -1.14 14.34 -14.61
N PRO A 197 -1.82 13.30 -14.08
CA PRO A 197 -1.37 11.93 -14.23
C PRO A 197 -1.48 11.48 -15.69
N SER A 198 -0.50 10.70 -16.13
CA SER A 198 -0.52 10.01 -17.42
C SER A 198 -0.85 8.54 -17.19
N TYR A 199 -2.01 8.11 -17.67
CA TYR A 199 -2.41 6.69 -17.60
C TYR A 199 -2.17 5.96 -18.92
N ASP A 200 -1.34 6.50 -19.81
CA ASP A 200 -0.93 5.84 -21.05
C ASP A 200 -0.01 4.64 -20.75
N ARG A 201 -0.60 3.44 -20.79
CA ARG A 201 0.13 2.18 -20.58
C ARG A 201 1.13 1.87 -21.69
N THR A 202 1.16 2.62 -22.80
CA THR A 202 2.12 2.36 -23.91
C THR A 202 3.55 2.74 -23.52
N ALA A 203 3.72 3.52 -22.45
CA ALA A 203 5.00 3.77 -21.81
C ALA A 203 5.69 2.49 -21.32
N ILE A 204 4.92 1.44 -20.98
CA ILE A 204 5.46 0.12 -20.61
C ILE A 204 5.74 -0.68 -21.88
N LYS A 205 7.00 -0.64 -22.32
CA LYS A 205 7.47 -1.41 -23.48
C LYS A 205 7.87 -2.82 -23.07
N HIS A 206 7.60 -3.78 -23.95
CA HIS A 206 8.02 -5.16 -23.78
C HIS A 206 8.46 -5.71 -25.16
N PRO A 207 9.47 -6.60 -25.24
CA PRO A 207 9.93 -7.16 -26.52
C PRO A 207 8.86 -8.00 -27.24
N ARG A 208 8.00 -8.69 -26.48
CA ARG A 208 6.75 -9.30 -26.97
C ARG A 208 5.61 -8.29 -26.91
N SER A 209 4.45 -8.62 -27.47
CA SER A 209 3.26 -7.78 -27.31
C SER A 209 2.94 -7.53 -25.83
N ARG A 210 2.90 -6.25 -25.42
CA ARG A 210 2.52 -5.80 -24.07
C ARG A 210 1.17 -6.38 -23.66
N GLU A 211 0.20 -6.29 -24.57
CA GLU A 211 -1.18 -6.73 -24.32
C GLU A 211 -1.28 -8.25 -24.22
N GLU A 212 -0.53 -8.98 -25.04
CA GLU A 212 -0.44 -10.43 -24.95
C GLU A 212 0.20 -10.87 -23.62
N THR A 213 1.30 -10.22 -23.23
CA THR A 213 2.01 -10.49 -21.97
C THR A 213 1.12 -10.19 -20.76
N ALA A 214 0.41 -9.05 -20.77
CA ALA A 214 -0.55 -8.71 -19.72
C ALA A 214 -1.67 -9.76 -19.64
N ARG A 215 -2.20 -10.20 -20.78
CA ARG A 215 -3.23 -11.24 -20.85
C ARG A 215 -2.73 -12.59 -20.33
N GLU A 216 -1.50 -12.99 -20.64
CA GLU A 216 -0.90 -14.22 -20.09
C GLU A 216 -0.84 -14.19 -18.55
N ILE A 217 -0.35 -13.09 -17.98
CA ILE A 217 -0.30 -12.89 -16.52
C ILE A 217 -1.70 -12.91 -15.92
N LEU A 218 -2.64 -12.23 -16.58
CA LEU A 218 -4.04 -12.16 -16.17
C LEU A 218 -4.67 -13.55 -16.07
N HIS A 219 -4.52 -14.39 -17.09
CA HIS A 219 -5.07 -15.77 -17.07
C HIS A 219 -4.30 -16.69 -16.12
N ALA A 220 -3.01 -16.43 -15.89
CA ALA A 220 -2.24 -17.17 -14.90
C ALA A 220 -2.67 -16.82 -13.46
N SER A 221 -2.94 -15.55 -13.18
CA SER A 221 -3.35 -15.09 -11.84
C SER A 221 -4.83 -15.39 -11.57
N SER A 222 -5.68 -15.27 -12.58
CA SER A 222 -7.15 -15.39 -12.50
C SER A 222 -7.71 -16.20 -13.67
N PRO A 223 -7.59 -17.53 -13.65
CA PRO A 223 -7.94 -18.40 -14.77
C PRO A 223 -9.46 -18.51 -15.05
N ASN A 224 -10.31 -18.07 -14.13
CA ASN A 224 -11.76 -18.25 -14.17
C ASN A 224 -12.54 -16.96 -14.48
N LEU A 225 -11.91 -15.99 -15.15
CA LEU A 225 -12.56 -14.73 -15.51
C LEU A 225 -13.93 -14.95 -16.18
N PRO A 226 -14.97 -14.16 -15.82
CA PRO A 226 -14.92 -12.90 -15.07
C PRO A 226 -14.84 -13.03 -13.53
N ILE A 227 -14.77 -14.25 -12.98
CA ILE A 227 -14.49 -14.45 -11.55
C ILE A 227 -13.03 -14.06 -11.30
N ALA A 228 -12.83 -12.87 -10.74
CA ALA A 228 -11.52 -12.25 -10.56
C ALA A 228 -10.75 -12.83 -9.37
N ARG A 229 -11.44 -13.39 -8.37
CA ARG A 229 -10.79 -14.02 -7.21
C ARG A 229 -9.82 -15.11 -7.66
N SER A 230 -8.57 -14.95 -7.25
CA SER A 230 -7.54 -15.94 -7.53
C SER A 230 -7.62 -17.11 -6.53
N PRO A 231 -7.82 -18.36 -7.00
CA PRO A 231 -7.74 -19.53 -6.12
C PRO A 231 -6.29 -19.86 -5.70
N THR A 232 -5.30 -19.41 -6.47
CA THR A 232 -3.87 -19.67 -6.26
C THR A 232 -3.20 -18.62 -5.37
N LEU A 233 -3.73 -17.40 -5.31
CA LEU A 233 -3.19 -16.28 -4.53
C LEU A 233 -4.00 -15.99 -3.26
N ASN A 234 -4.44 -17.03 -2.53
CA ASN A 234 -5.20 -16.89 -1.28
C ASN A 234 -4.34 -16.42 -0.09
N VAL A 235 -3.53 -15.37 -0.31
CA VAL A 235 -2.58 -14.78 0.65
C VAL A 235 -3.26 -14.01 1.78
N ILE A 236 -4.59 -13.94 1.80
CA ILE A 236 -5.40 -13.20 2.77
C ILE A 236 -6.19 -14.08 3.72
N ALA A 237 -6.11 -15.40 3.56
CA ALA A 237 -6.78 -16.33 4.45
C ALA A 237 -6.31 -16.09 5.90
N GLY A 238 -7.26 -15.78 6.80
CA GLY A 238 -6.95 -15.54 8.20
C GLY A 238 -6.29 -14.20 8.52
N ARG A 239 -6.17 -13.26 7.56
CA ARG A 239 -5.53 -11.94 7.80
C ARG A 239 -6.16 -11.13 8.94
N HIS A 240 -7.44 -11.38 9.21
CA HIS A 240 -8.21 -10.73 10.28
C HIS A 240 -7.90 -11.30 11.67
N ASN A 241 -7.23 -12.45 11.75
CA ASN A 241 -6.80 -13.08 13.00
C ASN A 241 -5.39 -12.62 13.45
N LEU A 242 -4.67 -11.90 12.58
CA LEU A 242 -3.34 -11.40 12.87
C LEU A 242 -3.42 -10.25 13.90
N VAL A 243 -2.52 -10.28 14.87
CA VAL A 243 -2.26 -9.12 15.71
C VAL A 243 -1.41 -8.15 14.90
N ARG A 244 -1.75 -6.85 14.99
CA ARG A 244 -0.98 -5.79 14.35
C ARG A 244 -0.48 -4.83 15.41
N ARG A 245 0.78 -4.41 15.28
CA ARG A 245 1.40 -3.45 16.20
C ARG A 245 2.17 -2.41 15.43
N THR A 246 2.00 -1.15 15.84
CA THR A 246 2.70 0.00 15.26
C THR A 246 3.86 0.43 16.16
N PHE A 247 5.02 0.66 15.56
CA PHE A 247 6.21 1.22 16.16
C PHE A 247 6.57 2.52 15.45
N VAL A 248 6.88 3.57 16.21
CA VAL A 248 7.34 4.85 15.64
C VAL A 248 8.83 4.98 15.92
N LEU A 249 9.62 5.06 14.85
CA LEU A 249 11.07 5.19 14.93
C LEU A 249 11.42 6.64 14.65
N ASP A 250 12.03 7.30 15.62
CA ASP A 250 12.56 8.64 15.46
C ASP A 250 13.91 8.63 14.71
N ALA A 251 14.41 9.82 14.37
CA ALA A 251 15.66 9.96 13.64
C ALA A 251 16.87 9.31 14.37
N PRO A 252 17.03 9.46 15.71
CA PRO A 252 18.04 8.73 16.47
C PRO A 252 17.95 7.20 16.36
N ALA A 253 16.76 6.60 16.54
CA ALA A 253 16.57 5.15 16.43
C ALA A 253 16.90 4.64 15.02
N ILE A 254 16.46 5.37 13.99
CA ILE A 254 16.80 5.06 12.59
C ILE A 254 18.31 5.14 12.36
N HIS A 255 18.97 6.15 12.93
CA HIS A 255 20.42 6.29 12.80
C HIS A 255 21.16 5.14 13.50
N SER A 256 20.73 4.74 14.69
CA SER A 256 21.27 3.57 15.40
C SER A 256 21.16 2.30 14.53
N LEU A 257 19.97 2.05 13.97
CA LEU A 257 19.75 0.93 13.05
C LEU A 257 20.68 0.96 11.84
N LYS A 258 20.85 2.12 11.21
CA LYS A 258 21.76 2.31 10.08
C LYS A 258 23.20 2.02 10.45
N GLN A 259 23.67 2.50 11.60
CA GLN A 259 25.06 2.28 12.02
C GLN A 259 25.36 0.80 12.21
N ARG A 260 24.47 0.06 12.88
CA ARG A 260 24.63 -1.39 13.04
C ARG A 260 24.59 -2.11 11.71
N ALA A 261 23.60 -1.82 10.88
CA ALA A 261 23.50 -2.40 9.55
C ALA A 261 24.73 -2.09 8.66
N GLY A 262 25.39 -0.94 8.86
CA GLY A 262 26.60 -0.53 8.15
C GLY A 262 27.89 -1.22 8.64
N ARG A 263 28.08 -1.35 9.96
CA ARG A 263 29.29 -1.98 10.57
C ARG A 263 29.56 -3.41 10.09
N HIS A 264 28.54 -4.08 9.56
CA HIS A 264 28.61 -5.49 9.19
C HIS A 264 28.55 -5.73 7.67
N ALA A 265 28.39 -4.68 6.86
CA ALA A 265 28.46 -4.77 5.40
C ALA A 265 29.91 -4.86 4.87
N ASP A 266 30.90 -4.46 5.68
CA ASP A 266 32.33 -4.37 5.30
C ASP A 266 33.09 -5.72 5.37
N GLY A 267 32.40 -6.84 5.64
CA GLY A 267 33.02 -8.17 5.78
C GLY A 267 33.39 -8.88 4.46
N VAL A 268 33.00 -8.32 3.30
CA VAL A 268 33.23 -8.94 1.98
C VAL A 268 33.75 -7.90 0.98
N GLY A 269 35.05 -7.65 1.02
CA GLY A 269 35.80 -7.04 -0.09
C GLY A 269 36.13 -5.54 0.01
N ASN A 270 37.42 -5.26 0.13
CA ASN A 270 38.15 -4.01 -0.19
C ASN A 270 37.40 -2.66 -0.09
N GLY A 271 37.62 -1.97 1.04
CA GLY A 271 37.87 -0.53 1.07
C GLY A 271 36.68 0.39 1.35
N ASN A 272 36.66 0.96 2.57
CA ASN A 272 36.12 2.30 2.88
C ASN A 272 34.71 2.65 2.39
N SER A 273 33.72 1.77 2.49
CA SER A 273 32.33 2.22 2.36
C SER A 273 31.82 2.78 3.69
N THR A 274 32.18 4.02 4.01
CA THR A 274 31.63 4.79 5.15
C THR A 274 30.13 5.14 4.99
N ARG A 275 29.48 4.68 3.92
CA ARG A 275 28.11 5.05 3.58
C ARG A 275 27.10 4.17 4.32
N LEU A 276 26.40 4.78 5.26
CA LEU A 276 25.27 4.15 5.95
C LEU A 276 24.19 3.66 4.97
N PRO A 277 23.55 2.52 5.25
CA PRO A 277 22.44 2.02 4.45
C PRO A 277 21.25 2.99 4.46
N SER A 278 20.36 2.84 3.47
CA SER A 278 19.12 3.61 3.44
C SER A 278 18.22 3.28 4.64
N THR A 279 17.32 4.20 5.01
CA THR A 279 16.34 3.96 6.09
C THR A 279 15.52 2.71 5.82
N PHE A 280 15.04 2.54 4.58
CA PHE A 280 14.34 1.33 4.14
C PHE A 280 15.17 0.08 4.41
N LEU A 281 16.42 0.03 3.94
CA LEU A 281 17.26 -1.16 4.05
C LEU A 281 17.54 -1.54 5.51
N ALA A 282 17.82 -0.54 6.37
CA ALA A 282 18.09 -0.77 7.78
C ALA A 282 16.86 -1.34 8.51
N ILE A 283 15.67 -0.77 8.29
CA ILE A 283 14.43 -1.23 8.91
C ILE A 283 14.03 -2.60 8.34
N ALA A 284 14.08 -2.79 7.02
CA ALA A 284 13.76 -4.04 6.35
C ALA A 284 14.61 -5.21 6.89
N ALA A 285 15.92 -5.03 6.97
CA ALA A 285 16.83 -6.05 7.49
C ALA A 285 16.57 -6.37 8.96
N HIS A 286 16.33 -5.34 9.78
CA HIS A 286 15.99 -5.49 11.20
C HIS A 286 14.67 -6.25 11.39
N SER A 287 13.63 -5.84 10.67
CA SER A 287 12.32 -6.50 10.67
C SER A 287 12.40 -7.97 10.25
N TRP A 288 13.17 -8.29 9.20
CA TRP A 288 13.36 -9.68 8.77
C TRP A 288 14.02 -10.53 9.86
N SER A 289 15.10 -10.01 10.47
CA SER A 289 15.80 -10.72 11.55
C SER A 289 14.92 -10.91 12.77
N CYS A 290 14.14 -9.90 13.16
CA CYS A 290 13.18 -10.00 14.26
C CYS A 290 12.10 -11.04 13.98
N PHE A 291 11.56 -11.08 12.76
CA PHE A 291 10.52 -12.05 12.38
C PHE A 291 11.00 -13.49 12.50
N VAL A 292 12.14 -13.82 11.89
CA VAL A 292 12.65 -15.21 11.91
C VAL A 292 13.03 -15.67 13.32
N ARG A 293 13.52 -14.75 14.17
CA ARG A 293 13.81 -15.00 15.58
C ARG A 293 12.54 -15.19 16.41
N ALA A 294 11.54 -14.34 16.21
CA ALA A 294 10.26 -14.41 16.93
C ALA A 294 9.49 -15.71 16.63
N LYS A 295 9.61 -16.22 15.40
CA LYS A 295 9.03 -17.51 15.01
C LYS A 295 9.85 -18.74 15.43
N ALA A 296 11.02 -18.54 16.03
CA ALA A 296 11.95 -19.60 16.39
C ALA A 296 12.20 -20.59 15.24
N LEU A 297 12.37 -20.07 14.01
CA LEU A 297 12.61 -20.91 12.84
C LEU A 297 13.94 -21.66 12.98
N GLU A 298 14.02 -22.86 12.40
CA GLU A 298 15.23 -23.68 12.52
C GLU A 298 16.40 -23.04 11.76
N PRO A 299 17.65 -23.09 12.28
CA PRO A 299 18.80 -22.43 11.66
C PRO A 299 19.05 -22.81 10.18
N GLU A 300 18.69 -24.04 9.80
CA GLU A 300 18.85 -24.61 8.46
C GLU A 300 17.65 -24.38 7.53
N ASP A 301 16.55 -23.83 8.05
CA ASP A 301 15.42 -23.45 7.22
C ASP A 301 15.79 -22.32 6.26
N ASP A 302 15.24 -22.38 5.05
CA ASP A 302 15.18 -21.23 4.17
C ASP A 302 14.13 -20.21 4.64
N THR A 303 14.43 -18.95 4.41
CA THR A 303 13.53 -17.82 4.60
C THR A 303 13.63 -16.88 3.40
N VAL A 304 12.54 -16.20 3.08
CA VAL A 304 12.47 -15.26 1.96
C VAL A 304 12.07 -13.89 2.47
N PHE A 305 12.80 -12.86 2.05
CA PHE A 305 12.38 -11.48 2.21
C PHE A 305 11.88 -10.93 0.88
N CYS A 306 10.66 -10.38 0.88
CA CYS A 306 10.01 -9.83 -0.29
C CYS A 306 9.85 -8.31 -0.16
N PHE A 307 10.13 -7.57 -1.23
CA PHE A 307 9.80 -6.15 -1.30
C PHE A 307 9.45 -5.76 -2.73
N MET A 308 8.84 -4.59 -2.91
CA MET A 308 8.53 -4.07 -4.25
C MET A 308 9.51 -2.98 -4.64
N ALA A 309 10.00 -3.05 -5.87
CA ALA A 309 10.89 -2.07 -6.47
C ALA A 309 10.14 -1.23 -7.50
N ASP A 310 10.21 0.09 -7.38
CA ASP A 310 9.72 1.01 -8.41
C ASP A 310 10.60 0.93 -9.66
N CYS A 311 10.01 0.57 -10.79
CA CYS A 311 10.68 0.34 -12.06
C CYS A 311 10.65 1.55 -12.99
N ARG A 312 9.98 2.67 -12.65
CA ARG A 312 9.83 3.83 -13.55
C ARG A 312 11.17 4.31 -14.13
N ASN A 313 12.16 4.50 -13.28
CA ASN A 313 13.51 4.95 -13.66
C ASN A 313 14.46 3.81 -14.06
N ARG A 314 13.95 2.59 -14.26
CA ARG A 314 14.73 1.37 -14.54
C ARG A 314 14.31 0.65 -15.82
N LEU A 315 13.21 1.10 -16.43
CA LEU A 315 12.81 0.68 -17.76
C LEU A 315 13.59 1.45 -18.82
N GLU A 316 13.69 0.89 -20.03
CA GLU A 316 14.34 1.54 -21.17
C GLU A 316 13.34 1.74 -22.34
N PRO A 317 12.91 2.99 -22.62
CA PRO A 317 13.25 4.21 -21.89
C PRO A 317 12.56 4.30 -20.52
N PRO A 318 13.04 5.16 -19.60
CA PRO A 318 12.36 5.43 -18.34
C PRO A 318 10.93 5.93 -18.55
N VAL A 319 10.05 5.52 -17.64
CA VAL A 319 8.67 5.99 -17.58
C VAL A 319 8.63 7.29 -16.79
N GLU A 320 7.82 8.25 -17.25
CA GLU A 320 7.70 9.54 -16.61
C GLU A 320 7.18 9.44 -15.17
N GLU A 321 7.60 10.39 -14.33
CA GLU A 321 7.21 10.45 -12.92
C GLU A 321 5.69 10.60 -12.72
N GLY A 322 4.99 11.24 -13.68
CA GLY A 322 3.53 11.39 -13.67
C GLY A 322 2.75 10.14 -14.10
N TYR A 323 3.43 9.02 -14.37
CA TYR A 323 2.76 7.79 -14.78
C TYR A 323 1.88 7.21 -13.66
N PHE A 324 0.60 7.13 -13.95
CA PHE A 324 -0.45 6.60 -13.08
C PHE A 324 -0.87 5.20 -13.52
N GLY A 325 -0.22 4.21 -12.92
CA GLY A 325 -0.40 2.78 -13.14
C GLY A 325 0.53 2.00 -12.23
N ASN A 326 0.61 0.68 -12.41
CA ASN A 326 1.64 -0.10 -11.75
C ASN A 326 2.95 -0.04 -12.54
N CYS A 327 4.03 0.24 -11.85
CA CYS A 327 5.38 0.08 -12.38
C CYS A 327 6.27 -0.45 -11.25
N VAL A 328 5.86 -1.57 -10.65
CA VAL A 328 6.53 -2.18 -9.51
C VAL A 328 6.81 -3.65 -9.74
N LYS A 329 8.01 -4.11 -9.40
CA LYS A 329 8.41 -5.52 -9.47
C LYS A 329 8.60 -6.09 -8.07
N PHE A 330 8.13 -7.33 -7.85
CA PHE A 330 8.46 -8.08 -6.65
C PHE A 330 9.92 -8.54 -6.69
N MET A 331 10.64 -8.27 -5.62
CA MET A 331 12.00 -8.70 -5.40
C MET A 331 12.02 -9.73 -4.27
N TYR A 332 12.69 -10.86 -4.51
CA TYR A 332 12.80 -11.95 -3.56
C TYR A 332 14.25 -12.17 -3.14
N VAL A 333 14.50 -12.15 -1.83
CA VAL A 333 15.82 -12.37 -1.24
C VAL A 333 15.76 -13.63 -0.40
N ARG A 334 16.40 -14.71 -0.86
CA ARG A 334 16.41 -16.00 -0.19
C ARG A 334 17.68 -16.17 0.65
N SER A 335 17.53 -16.71 1.85
CA SER A 335 18.62 -16.93 2.80
C SER A 335 18.32 -18.09 3.73
N LEU A 336 19.32 -18.63 4.43
CA LEU A 336 19.07 -19.48 5.60
C LEU A 336 18.83 -18.62 6.83
N VAL A 337 18.01 -19.11 7.75
CA VAL A 337 17.70 -18.43 9.03
C VAL A 337 18.97 -18.08 9.78
N ARG A 338 19.93 -19.01 9.90
CA ARG A 338 21.22 -18.76 10.59
C ARG A 338 22.02 -17.59 10.01
N GLU A 339 21.87 -17.27 8.72
CA GLU A 339 22.59 -16.15 8.09
C GLU A 339 21.92 -14.81 8.40
N VAL A 340 20.59 -14.81 8.46
CA VAL A 340 19.75 -13.64 8.78
C VAL A 340 19.85 -13.29 10.26
N THR A 341 20.03 -14.28 11.13
CA THR A 341 20.09 -14.11 12.59
C THR A 341 21.48 -14.01 13.17
N ALA A 342 22.55 -14.32 12.44
CA ALA A 342 23.92 -14.20 12.92
C ALA A 342 24.22 -12.81 13.51
N GLU A 343 25.17 -12.73 14.45
CA GLU A 343 25.67 -11.46 14.97
C GLU A 343 26.25 -10.63 13.80
N GLY A 344 25.72 -9.43 13.62
CA GLY A 344 25.98 -8.59 12.45
C GLY A 344 25.13 -8.87 11.20
N GLY A 345 24.24 -9.86 11.24
CA GLY A 345 23.12 -10.08 10.34
C GLY A 345 23.37 -9.85 8.84
N ARG A 346 23.57 -10.93 8.07
CA ARG A 346 23.73 -10.83 6.60
C ARG A 346 22.46 -10.37 5.87
N ALA A 347 21.35 -10.16 6.58
CA ALA A 347 20.11 -9.61 6.06
C ALA A 347 20.32 -8.29 5.30
N CYS A 348 21.08 -7.36 5.88
CA CYS A 348 21.34 -6.06 5.25
C CYS A 348 22.15 -6.20 3.95
N SER A 349 23.22 -7.00 3.94
CA SER A 349 24.03 -7.21 2.73
C SER A 349 23.20 -7.91 1.64
N LYS A 350 22.46 -8.97 1.96
CA LYS A 350 21.64 -9.71 0.99
C LYS A 350 20.54 -8.85 0.36
N ILE A 351 19.80 -8.09 1.17
CA ILE A 351 18.79 -7.17 0.63
C ILE A 351 19.47 -6.06 -0.18
N GLY A 352 20.59 -5.52 0.29
CA GLY A 352 21.35 -4.49 -0.41
C GLY A 352 21.92 -4.94 -1.76
N GLU A 353 22.40 -6.18 -1.86
CA GLU A 353 22.83 -6.82 -3.11
C GLU A 353 21.69 -6.93 -4.10
N SER A 354 20.53 -7.43 -3.63
CA SER A 354 19.32 -7.50 -4.45
C SER A 354 18.90 -6.12 -4.98
N ILE A 355 18.91 -5.08 -4.13
CA ILE A 355 18.58 -3.69 -4.54
C ILE A 355 19.55 -3.16 -5.60
N ARG A 356 20.85 -3.45 -5.47
CA ARG A 356 21.86 -3.03 -6.45
C ARG A 356 21.70 -3.75 -7.79
N GLY A 357 21.25 -5.00 -7.78
CA GLY A 357 21.01 -5.80 -8.98
C GLY A 357 19.86 -5.31 -9.86
N ILE A 358 18.85 -4.65 -9.29
CA ILE A 358 17.64 -4.23 -10.03
C ILE A 358 17.97 -3.32 -11.23
N GLY A 359 19.00 -2.49 -11.13
CA GLY A 359 19.39 -1.57 -12.20
C GLY A 359 20.21 -2.20 -13.33
N LEU A 360 20.50 -3.51 -13.26
CA LEU A 360 21.38 -4.21 -14.20
C LEU A 360 20.62 -5.05 -15.24
N GLU A 361 19.32 -5.27 -15.03
CA GLU A 361 18.49 -6.17 -15.84
C GLU A 361 17.18 -5.50 -16.23
N ASP A 362 16.60 -5.93 -17.35
CA ASP A 362 15.24 -5.52 -17.74
C ASP A 362 14.24 -6.01 -16.68
N PRO A 363 13.50 -5.11 -16.00
CA PRO A 363 12.51 -5.49 -15.01
C PRO A 363 11.47 -6.51 -15.50
N LEU A 364 11.19 -6.55 -16.80
CA LEU A 364 10.20 -7.45 -17.39
C LEU A 364 10.80 -8.77 -17.93
N ALA A 365 12.11 -9.00 -17.81
CA ALA A 365 12.78 -10.17 -18.39
C ALA A 365 12.21 -11.52 -17.91
N ASP A 366 11.74 -11.58 -16.66
CA ASP A 366 11.20 -12.75 -15.97
C ASP A 366 9.67 -12.71 -15.84
N VAL A 367 8.99 -11.85 -16.59
CA VAL A 367 7.53 -11.62 -16.47
C VAL A 367 6.70 -12.91 -16.57
N GLY A 368 7.18 -13.90 -17.32
CA GLY A 368 6.51 -15.19 -17.47
C GLY A 368 6.50 -16.07 -16.21
N SER A 369 7.39 -15.83 -15.24
CA SER A 369 7.46 -16.60 -14.00
C SER A 369 6.81 -15.90 -12.81
N TRP A 370 6.48 -14.61 -12.90
CA TRP A 370 6.02 -13.79 -11.76
C TRP A 370 4.90 -14.43 -10.94
N VAL A 371 3.86 -14.93 -11.61
CA VAL A 371 2.71 -15.55 -10.94
C VAL A 371 3.12 -16.85 -10.24
N ALA A 372 3.94 -17.67 -10.90
CA ALA A 372 4.41 -18.94 -10.35
C ALA A 372 5.38 -18.72 -9.17
N ASP A 373 6.31 -17.78 -9.30
CA ASP A 373 7.29 -17.44 -8.27
C ASP A 373 6.61 -16.90 -7.01
N PHE A 374 5.62 -16.03 -7.18
CA PHE A 374 4.83 -15.51 -6.06
C PHE A 374 4.02 -16.63 -5.39
N ALA A 375 3.34 -17.48 -6.16
CA ALA A 375 2.56 -18.60 -5.63
C ALA A 375 3.43 -19.65 -4.91
N ALA A 376 4.71 -19.79 -5.30
CA ALA A 376 5.66 -20.73 -4.72
C ALA A 376 6.35 -20.22 -3.43
N LEU A 377 6.01 -19.03 -2.95
CA LEU A 377 6.62 -18.48 -1.74
C LEU A 377 6.31 -19.32 -0.51
N PRO A 378 7.30 -19.61 0.35
CA PRO A 378 7.07 -20.32 1.61
C PRO A 378 6.49 -19.33 2.65
N TYR A 379 5.22 -18.92 2.52
CA TYR A 379 4.60 -17.84 3.32
C TYR A 379 4.82 -17.95 4.83
N ALA A 380 4.85 -19.17 5.39
CA ALA A 380 5.16 -19.38 6.81
C ALA A 380 6.55 -18.87 7.23
N ARG A 381 7.49 -18.71 6.30
CA ARG A 381 8.88 -18.26 6.51
C ARG A 381 9.23 -17.06 5.61
N THR A 382 8.22 -16.40 5.04
CA THR A 382 8.38 -15.20 4.21
C THR A 382 8.05 -13.95 5.04
N THR A 383 8.89 -12.93 4.94
CA THR A 383 8.60 -11.58 5.42
C THR A 383 8.47 -10.68 4.19
N ASN A 384 7.51 -9.77 4.16
CA ASN A 384 7.47 -8.75 3.12
C ASN A 384 7.38 -7.34 3.69
N VAL A 385 7.91 -6.38 2.95
CA VAL A 385 7.64 -4.96 3.20
C VAL A 385 6.67 -4.41 2.16
N SER A 386 5.62 -3.77 2.66
CA SER A 386 4.65 -3.00 1.87
C SER A 386 4.77 -1.50 2.20
N ALA A 387 4.16 -0.68 1.32
CA ALA A 387 4.26 0.79 1.36
C ALA A 387 5.71 1.32 1.24
N SER A 388 5.91 2.59 1.59
CA SER A 388 7.21 3.28 1.47
C SER A 388 7.33 4.38 2.50
N PRO A 389 8.49 4.54 3.17
CA PRO A 389 8.78 5.70 4.03
C PRO A 389 8.69 7.05 3.30
N ARG A 390 8.66 7.06 1.96
CA ARG A 390 8.48 8.28 1.16
C ARG A 390 7.03 8.73 1.07
N PHE A 391 6.07 7.87 1.38
CA PHE A 391 4.66 8.25 1.42
C PHE A 391 4.43 9.06 2.69
N ARG A 392 4.21 10.37 2.53
CA ARG A 392 4.05 11.34 3.62
C ARG A 392 2.62 11.32 4.15
N VAL A 393 2.14 10.14 4.57
CA VAL A 393 0.72 9.89 4.89
C VAL A 393 0.17 10.78 6.01
N TYR A 394 1.03 11.29 6.89
CA TYR A 394 0.65 12.25 7.92
C TYR A 394 0.48 13.69 7.42
N GLU A 395 0.69 13.94 6.12
CA GLU A 395 0.47 15.25 5.49
C GLU A 395 -0.88 15.34 4.79
N THR A 396 -1.69 14.30 4.91
CA THR A 396 -3.05 14.26 4.38
C THR A 396 -3.96 15.19 5.19
N ASP A 397 -3.95 16.48 4.85
CA ASP A 397 -4.77 17.53 5.48
C ASP A 397 -5.91 17.96 4.54
N PHE A 398 -7.13 17.60 4.94
CA PHE A 398 -8.38 17.94 4.23
C PHE A 398 -8.99 19.28 4.68
N SER A 399 -8.16 20.19 5.20
CA SER A 399 -8.51 21.52 5.75
C SER A 399 -8.91 21.53 7.23
N PHE A 400 -8.58 20.49 7.98
CA PHE A 400 -8.83 20.41 9.43
C PHE A 400 -7.65 19.84 10.20
N GLY A 401 -6.47 19.80 9.58
CA GLY A 401 -5.22 19.34 10.20
C GLY A 401 -4.78 17.97 9.70
N ARG A 402 -3.65 17.52 10.25
CA ARG A 402 -3.02 16.23 9.95
C ARG A 402 -3.68 15.09 10.72
N PRO A 403 -3.71 13.85 10.20
CA PRO A 403 -4.21 12.71 10.96
C PRO A 403 -3.33 12.46 12.20
N ASP A 404 -3.94 11.96 13.25
CA ASP A 404 -3.25 11.49 14.45
C ASP A 404 -2.73 10.06 14.28
N ARG A 405 -3.39 9.28 13.42
CA ARG A 405 -2.97 7.93 13.06
C ARG A 405 -3.31 7.60 11.61
N VAL A 406 -2.40 6.90 10.94
CA VAL A 406 -2.67 6.29 9.63
C VAL A 406 -2.34 4.81 9.67
N GLU A 407 -3.21 3.97 9.14
CA GLU A 407 -3.00 2.51 9.09
C GLU A 407 -3.35 1.89 7.75
N LEU A 408 -2.56 0.90 7.35
CA LEU A 408 -2.88 -0.02 6.27
C LEU A 408 -3.72 -1.17 6.85
N VAL A 409 -5.03 -1.10 6.68
CA VAL A 409 -5.98 -2.09 7.23
C VAL A 409 -5.94 -3.41 6.44
N SER A 410 -5.47 -3.39 5.20
CA SER A 410 -5.42 -4.54 4.30
C SER A 410 -4.10 -5.33 4.36
N MET A 411 -3.41 -5.40 5.50
CA MET A 411 -2.25 -6.31 5.64
C MET A 411 -2.71 -7.76 5.49
N ASN A 412 -1.95 -8.55 4.73
CA ASN A 412 -2.40 -9.78 4.10
C ASN A 412 -1.97 -11.05 4.84
N HIS A 413 -0.73 -11.14 5.31
CA HIS A 413 -0.22 -12.36 5.95
C HIS A 413 0.67 -12.10 7.15
N GLU A 414 0.92 -13.15 7.94
CA GLU A 414 1.91 -13.12 9.02
C GLU A 414 3.31 -12.86 8.46
N GLY A 415 4.00 -11.85 8.98
CA GLY A 415 5.31 -11.43 8.50
C GLY A 415 5.28 -10.20 7.59
N GLU A 416 4.09 -9.65 7.29
CA GLU A 416 4.00 -8.38 6.59
C GLU A 416 4.39 -7.21 7.51
N VAL A 417 5.19 -6.30 6.97
CA VAL A 417 5.61 -5.04 7.60
C VAL A 417 5.29 -3.87 6.67
N ALA A 418 4.42 -2.96 7.10
CA ALA A 418 4.11 -1.74 6.37
C ALA A 418 4.99 -0.59 6.87
N LEU A 419 5.62 0.14 5.93
CA LEU A 419 6.45 1.31 6.22
C LEU A 419 5.84 2.58 5.62
N VAL A 420 5.66 3.62 6.44
CA VAL A 420 5.24 4.96 5.97
C VAL A 420 6.05 6.04 6.67
N GLY A 421 6.14 7.24 6.07
CA GLY A 421 6.72 8.39 6.76
C GLY A 421 5.94 8.66 8.04
N GLY A 422 6.63 8.90 9.16
CA GLY A 422 5.98 9.18 10.44
C GLY A 422 5.48 10.63 10.53
N LYS A 423 4.80 10.96 11.65
CA LYS A 423 4.21 12.27 11.89
C LYS A 423 5.27 13.38 12.03
N GLU A 424 6.39 13.05 12.67
CA GLU A 424 7.52 13.95 12.87
C GLU A 424 8.54 13.84 11.73
N GLU A 425 9.23 14.94 11.43
CA GLU A 425 10.21 14.98 10.36
C GLU A 425 11.32 13.93 10.56
N GLY A 426 11.60 13.15 9.52
CA GLY A 426 12.62 12.10 9.55
C GLY A 426 12.23 10.84 10.31
N SER A 427 11.05 10.79 10.94
CA SER A 427 10.53 9.59 11.59
C SER A 427 9.89 8.62 10.59
N VAL A 428 9.81 7.34 10.98
CA VAL A 428 9.14 6.29 10.19
C VAL A 428 8.19 5.52 11.09
N GLN A 429 6.96 5.32 10.62
CA GLN A 429 6.03 4.39 11.22
C GLN A 429 6.25 2.99 10.60
N VAL A 430 6.35 2.00 11.47
CA VAL A 430 6.50 0.57 11.13
C VAL A 430 5.33 -0.18 11.73
N THR A 431 4.44 -0.71 10.90
CA THR A 431 3.35 -1.57 11.36
C THR A 431 3.66 -3.02 10.99
N ALA A 432 3.70 -3.93 11.96
CA ALA A 432 3.93 -5.36 11.72
C ALA A 432 2.66 -6.17 11.96
N ALA A 433 2.42 -7.22 11.16
CA ALA A 433 1.31 -8.16 11.32
C ALA A 433 1.84 -9.58 11.58
N LEU A 434 1.53 -10.16 12.75
CA LEU A 434 1.97 -11.50 13.13
C LEU A 434 0.84 -12.26 13.83
N ASN A 435 0.96 -13.58 13.92
CA ASN A 435 0.10 -14.34 14.84
C ASN A 435 0.33 -13.89 16.28
N ARG A 436 -0.71 -14.02 17.11
CA ARG A 436 -0.68 -13.62 18.52
C ARG A 436 0.51 -14.21 19.27
N ASP A 437 0.81 -15.49 19.02
CA ASP A 437 1.87 -16.24 19.70
C ASP A 437 3.28 -15.70 19.41
N HIS A 438 3.46 -14.92 18.34
CA HIS A 438 4.77 -14.39 17.92
C HIS A 438 4.90 -12.87 18.08
N MET A 439 3.80 -12.13 18.25
CA MET A 439 3.83 -10.67 18.23
C MET A 439 4.64 -10.08 19.40
N ASP A 440 4.49 -10.62 20.60
CA ASP A 440 5.20 -10.09 21.78
C ASP A 440 6.71 -10.31 21.65
N ALA A 441 7.13 -11.52 21.26
CA ALA A 441 8.54 -11.83 20.98
C ALA A 441 9.11 -10.94 19.86
N TYR A 442 8.34 -10.72 18.78
CA TYR A 442 8.75 -9.80 17.71
C TYR A 442 8.92 -8.38 18.23
N ALA A 443 7.98 -7.87 19.01
CA ALA A 443 8.02 -6.51 19.54
C ALA A 443 9.22 -6.31 20.49
N GLU A 444 9.49 -7.27 21.37
CA GLU A 444 10.67 -7.25 22.25
C GLU A 444 11.98 -7.22 21.46
N LEU A 445 12.12 -8.09 20.45
CA LEU A 445 13.29 -8.12 19.57
C LEU A 445 13.44 -6.83 18.77
N PHE A 446 12.32 -6.31 18.24
CA PHE A 446 12.31 -5.12 17.41
C PHE A 446 12.75 -3.89 18.23
N LEU A 447 12.15 -3.68 19.40
CA LEU A 447 12.44 -2.57 20.31
C LEU A 447 13.81 -2.70 21.00
N GLY A 448 14.18 -3.91 21.45
CA GLY A 448 15.50 -4.17 22.01
C GLY A 448 16.61 -3.88 20.98
N GLY A 449 16.28 -4.07 19.70
CA GLY A 449 17.10 -3.61 18.61
C GLY A 449 17.26 -2.09 18.52
N LEU A 450 16.36 -1.24 18.98
CA LEU A 450 16.53 0.21 18.76
C LEU A 450 17.57 0.85 19.69
N HIS A 451 17.83 0.24 20.85
CA HIS A 451 18.60 0.83 21.95
C HIS A 451 19.98 0.21 22.19
N GLY A 452 20.37 -0.79 21.41
CA GLY A 452 21.64 -1.52 21.54
C GLY A 452 22.73 -1.12 20.57
#